data_AF-A0A934D393-F1
#
_entry.id   AF-A0A934D393-F1
#
_cell.length_a   1.000
_cell.length_b   1.000
_cell.length_c   1.000
_cell.angle_alpha   90.00
_cell.angle_beta   90.00
_cell.angle_gamma   90.00
#
_symmetry.space_group_name_H-M   'P 1'
#
loop_
_entity.id
_entity.type
_entity.pdbx_description
1 polymer ?
#
loop_
_entity_poly.entity_id
_entity_poly.type
_entity_poly.pdbx_seq_one_letter_code
_entity_poly.pdbx_strand_id
1 'polypeptide(L)'
;MDAKELKRIGLPALAAWVAAFVLARGWLVLSLSDVFFYGEEFAKGTAAKALLDGVPLAHWQLAYHPYEGGGFVTSHLDALAFALIGASLLAQKLVALAFGVAILCVGTRFVARWFGLGPAHAFCALYVLAPASVQKLSLLNLGIHYQALLFSLLVVHFALRLGFEQDARPRTWLAYGVAVGFGFFFSYQCALTIAVASLWLAWQARARLARGLGWTLGGALLGVAPLIYMAWHTGRAVFDIHGAEVTGAEDDLSKLDVIASFWSSLVEGRAAWDLAGVFALPLAALVGASAWFGQRGEGATAARLVAIGLALFLATYFASTFAVGEIYHYFKLNRLSPAWLACVLLAAAGFAERAAGGVRRAVLALLLLVALASGAGDVAREARAGAGGPLGVRIELLTRFKGYDYRYWLGQVLQRIEGTREERARAALSFQEDGRRWLAANVGEQVWLEHEGAMDDAVLEAMSVDPSGELLLGFGPVMKRKLGGSLRFRVELLQRRPEVDKALLEEAAGRFGTRFLCTEDLVRAELEELRGVAVTDAFWRGFGWRLFEARGDVESGRFAYWEPMRPPLWARRSRAVEFLAGDDPAIAKAILIGYDEARAAHCLP
;
A
#
# COMPACT_ATOMS: atom_id res chain seq x y z
N MET A 1 -16.80 -14.36 19.87
CA MET A 1 -16.22 -13.78 21.10
C MET A 1 -17.26 -13.83 22.24
N ASP A 2 -16.85 -13.81 23.50
CA ASP A 2 -17.76 -13.89 24.67
C ASP A 2 -18.19 -12.48 25.11
N ALA A 3 -19.47 -12.27 25.42
CA ALA A 3 -20.02 -11.01 25.92
C ALA A 3 -19.31 -10.51 27.20
N LYS A 4 -18.72 -11.42 28.00
CA LYS A 4 -17.93 -11.06 29.18
C LYS A 4 -16.68 -10.25 28.85
N GLU A 5 -16.05 -10.48 27.69
CA GLU A 5 -14.86 -9.75 27.27
C GLU A 5 -15.20 -8.31 26.84
N LEU A 6 -16.34 -8.14 26.16
CA LEU A 6 -16.85 -6.81 25.76
C LEU A 6 -17.20 -5.94 26.98
N LYS A 7 -17.69 -6.54 28.07
CA LYS A 7 -17.96 -5.83 29.32
C LYS A 7 -16.71 -5.27 29.99
N ARG A 8 -15.51 -5.81 29.71
CA ARG A 8 -14.28 -5.37 30.40
C ARG A 8 -13.85 -3.96 29.97
N ILE A 9 -13.70 -3.70 28.67
CA ILE A 9 -13.31 -2.36 28.18
C ILE A 9 -14.47 -1.36 28.31
N GLY A 10 -15.71 -1.87 28.21
CA GLY A 10 -16.89 -1.05 28.05
C GLY A 10 -17.03 -0.63 26.58
N LEU A 11 -18.21 -0.90 26.01
CA LEU A 11 -18.54 -0.48 24.65
C LEU A 11 -18.31 1.03 24.41
N PRO A 12 -18.61 1.94 25.36
CA PRO A 12 -18.37 3.37 25.19
C PRO A 12 -16.89 3.72 25.02
N ALA A 13 -15.99 3.10 25.79
CA ALA A 13 -14.55 3.39 25.70
C ALA A 13 -13.96 2.89 24.38
N LEU A 14 -14.35 1.70 23.93
CA LEU A 14 -13.94 1.20 22.62
C LEU A 14 -14.47 2.09 21.49
N ALA A 15 -15.74 2.53 21.57
CA ALA A 15 -16.32 3.44 20.60
C ALA A 15 -15.58 4.78 20.56
N ALA A 16 -15.16 5.33 21.71
CA ALA A 16 -14.37 6.55 21.77
C ALA A 16 -13.00 6.38 21.09
N TRP A 17 -12.31 5.25 21.27
CA TRP A 17 -11.05 4.98 20.58
C TRP A 17 -11.21 4.76 19.08
N VAL A 18 -12.28 4.08 18.66
CA VAL A 18 -12.62 3.96 17.24
C VAL A 18 -12.89 5.33 16.64
N ALA A 19 -13.65 6.19 17.33
CA ALA A 19 -13.88 7.56 16.89
C ALA A 19 -12.58 8.35 16.81
N ALA A 20 -11.70 8.27 17.81
CA ALA A 20 -10.40 8.94 17.79
C ALA A 20 -9.52 8.47 16.62
N PHE A 21 -9.51 7.16 16.33
CA PHE A 21 -8.81 6.61 15.17
C PHE A 21 -9.36 7.15 13.85
N VAL A 22 -10.68 7.06 13.66
CA VAL A 22 -11.36 7.51 12.45
C VAL A 22 -11.20 9.02 12.27
N LEU A 23 -11.24 9.81 13.34
CA LEU A 23 -10.99 11.25 13.27
C LEU A 23 -9.54 11.54 12.89
N ALA A 24 -8.56 10.88 13.51
CA ALA A 24 -7.14 11.11 13.19
C ALA A 24 -6.82 10.74 11.74
N ARG A 25 -7.25 9.55 11.28
CA ARG A 25 -6.99 9.06 9.93
C ARG A 25 -7.87 9.73 8.87
N GLY A 26 -9.13 9.96 9.19
CA GLY A 26 -10.06 10.73 8.37
C GLY A 26 -9.58 12.16 8.17
N TRP A 27 -8.99 12.79 9.19
CA TRP A 27 -8.39 14.12 9.04
C TRP A 27 -7.23 14.14 8.06
N LEU A 28 -6.35 13.13 8.08
CA LEU A 28 -5.28 12.99 7.08
C LEU A 28 -5.85 12.87 5.65
N VAL A 29 -6.82 11.98 5.45
CA VAL A 29 -7.51 11.82 4.16
C VAL A 29 -8.17 13.14 3.72
N LEU A 30 -8.95 13.77 4.59
CA LEU A 30 -9.65 15.02 4.30
C LEU A 30 -8.71 16.21 4.10
N SER A 31 -7.51 16.16 4.67
CA SER A 31 -6.47 17.16 4.44
C SER A 31 -5.78 16.99 3.10
N LEU A 32 -6.06 15.91 2.36
CA LEU A 32 -5.32 15.52 1.17
C LEU A 32 -3.81 15.44 1.44
N SER A 33 -3.41 14.91 2.60
CA SER A 33 -2.00 14.67 2.93
C SER A 33 -1.40 13.58 2.05
N ASP A 34 -0.11 13.31 2.19
CA ASP A 34 0.57 12.20 1.49
C ASP A 34 0.13 10.82 2.04
N VAL A 35 -1.09 10.41 1.70
CA VAL A 35 -1.73 9.13 2.08
C VAL A 35 -2.37 8.44 0.88
N PHE A 36 -1.91 8.79 -0.33
CA PHE A 36 -2.49 8.39 -1.61
C PHE A 36 -1.39 8.00 -2.63
N PHE A 37 -1.80 7.52 -3.80
CA PHE A 37 -0.94 7.34 -4.98
C PHE A 37 0.19 6.33 -4.83
N TYR A 38 -0.09 5.23 -4.13
CA TYR A 38 0.66 4.01 -4.38
C TYR A 38 0.00 3.28 -5.55
N GLY A 39 0.75 3.05 -6.64
CA GLY A 39 0.20 2.51 -7.89
C GLY A 39 -0.56 1.19 -7.70
N GLU A 40 -0.11 0.37 -6.77
CA GLU A 40 -0.79 -0.88 -6.43
C GLU A 40 -2.15 -0.67 -5.75
N GLU A 41 -2.36 0.39 -4.97
CA GLU A 41 -3.67 0.70 -4.36
C GLU A 41 -4.73 0.90 -5.46
N PHE A 42 -4.38 1.68 -6.48
CA PHE A 42 -5.25 1.87 -7.63
C PHE A 42 -5.37 0.62 -8.49
N ALA A 43 -4.34 -0.23 -8.54
CA ALA A 43 -4.44 -1.50 -9.23
C ALA A 43 -5.47 -2.44 -8.56
N LYS A 44 -5.54 -2.47 -7.23
CA LYS A 44 -6.60 -3.22 -6.51
C LYS A 44 -7.98 -2.61 -6.79
N GLY A 45 -8.07 -1.29 -6.90
CA GLY A 45 -9.28 -0.58 -7.34
C GLY A 45 -9.69 -0.92 -8.78
N THR A 46 -8.74 -1.09 -9.70
CA THR A 46 -9.01 -1.53 -11.08
C THR A 46 -9.56 -2.95 -11.11
N ALA A 47 -9.01 -3.86 -10.31
CA ALA A 47 -9.58 -5.19 -10.15
C ALA A 47 -11.03 -5.13 -9.61
N ALA A 48 -11.30 -4.22 -8.67
CA ALA A 48 -12.65 -3.97 -8.16
C ALA A 48 -13.59 -3.44 -9.26
N LYS A 49 -13.11 -2.51 -10.09
CA LYS A 49 -13.84 -2.00 -11.26
C LYS A 49 -14.11 -3.10 -12.28
N ALA A 50 -13.14 -3.96 -12.56
CA ALA A 50 -13.29 -5.09 -13.47
C ALA A 50 -14.37 -6.07 -13.02
N LEU A 51 -14.46 -6.32 -11.70
CA LEU A 51 -15.53 -7.13 -11.10
C LEU A 51 -16.92 -6.53 -11.35
N LEU A 52 -17.06 -5.21 -11.19
CA LEU A 52 -18.34 -4.52 -11.38
C LEU A 52 -18.74 -4.39 -12.85
N ASP A 53 -17.78 -4.17 -13.73
CA ASP A 53 -18.01 -3.98 -15.16
C ASP A 53 -18.30 -5.29 -15.89
N GLY A 54 -18.00 -6.43 -15.27
CA GLY A 54 -18.14 -7.74 -15.88
C GLY A 54 -17.16 -7.98 -17.02
N VAL A 55 -15.91 -7.47 -16.88
CA VAL A 55 -14.83 -7.71 -17.85
C VAL A 55 -14.67 -9.23 -18.03
N PRO A 56 -14.52 -9.75 -19.27
CA PRO A 56 -14.59 -11.18 -19.58
C PRO A 56 -13.30 -11.91 -19.18
N LEU A 57 -12.97 -11.88 -17.90
CA LEU A 57 -11.83 -12.55 -17.29
C LEU A 57 -12.31 -13.56 -16.27
N ALA A 58 -11.62 -14.68 -16.19
CA ALA A 58 -11.84 -15.63 -15.12
C ALA A 58 -11.51 -14.97 -13.77
N HIS A 59 -12.24 -15.34 -12.73
CA HIS A 59 -12.16 -14.66 -11.45
C HIS A 59 -10.75 -14.67 -10.83
N TRP A 60 -9.99 -15.76 -11.00
CA TRP A 60 -8.60 -15.86 -10.54
C TRP A 60 -7.63 -14.92 -11.29
N GLN A 61 -7.95 -14.52 -12.52
CA GLN A 61 -7.11 -13.61 -13.32
C GLN A 61 -7.19 -12.17 -12.80
N LEU A 62 -8.24 -11.83 -12.05
CA LEU A 62 -8.45 -10.48 -11.52
C LEU A 62 -7.46 -10.12 -10.40
N ALA A 63 -6.86 -11.13 -9.75
CA ALA A 63 -5.87 -10.91 -8.71
C ALA A 63 -4.65 -10.18 -9.27
N TYR A 64 -4.32 -9.02 -8.72
CA TYR A 64 -3.13 -8.26 -9.12
C TYR A 64 -1.84 -9.08 -9.01
N HIS A 65 -1.66 -9.76 -7.87
CA HIS A 65 -0.58 -10.72 -7.63
C HIS A 65 -1.16 -12.06 -7.18
N PRO A 66 -0.82 -13.20 -7.82
CA PRO A 66 -1.34 -14.51 -7.45
C PRO A 66 -0.89 -14.98 -6.07
N TYR A 67 0.25 -14.47 -5.60
CA TYR A 67 0.84 -14.79 -4.30
C TYR A 67 0.29 -13.92 -3.15
N GLU A 68 -0.50 -12.88 -3.44
CA GLU A 68 -1.04 -11.95 -2.45
C GLU A 68 -2.57 -12.04 -2.35
N GLY A 69 -3.06 -12.99 -1.56
CA GLY A 69 -4.49 -13.17 -1.38
C GLY A 69 -5.20 -11.95 -0.77
N GLY A 70 -4.52 -11.16 0.06
CA GLY A 70 -5.14 -10.00 0.68
C GLY A 70 -5.42 -8.85 -0.29
N GLY A 71 -4.59 -8.70 -1.34
CA GLY A 71 -4.89 -7.78 -2.45
C GLY A 71 -6.18 -8.17 -3.16
N PHE A 72 -6.38 -9.47 -3.38
CA PHE A 72 -7.63 -9.98 -3.95
C PHE A 72 -8.85 -9.74 -3.04
N VAL A 73 -8.71 -9.97 -1.73
CA VAL A 73 -9.77 -9.70 -0.74
C VAL A 73 -10.11 -8.21 -0.69
N THR A 74 -9.11 -7.33 -0.71
CA THR A 74 -9.33 -5.87 -0.70
C THR A 74 -10.02 -5.39 -1.96
N SER A 75 -9.70 -5.92 -3.15
CA SER A 75 -10.44 -5.63 -4.38
C SER A 75 -11.92 -6.00 -4.30
N HIS A 76 -12.29 -7.08 -3.60
CA HIS A 76 -13.71 -7.43 -3.40
C HIS A 76 -14.42 -6.46 -2.48
N LEU A 77 -13.74 -6.02 -1.42
CA LEU A 77 -14.27 -5.02 -0.50
C LEU A 77 -14.38 -3.65 -1.17
N ASP A 78 -13.42 -3.31 -2.03
CA ASP A 78 -13.48 -2.11 -2.88
C ASP A 78 -14.63 -2.20 -3.88
N ALA A 79 -14.89 -3.36 -4.49
CA ALA A 79 -16.01 -3.53 -5.41
C ALA A 79 -17.35 -3.29 -4.68
N LEU A 80 -17.48 -3.81 -3.45
CA LEU A 80 -18.64 -3.53 -2.60
C LEU A 80 -18.74 -2.04 -2.27
N ALA A 81 -17.64 -1.38 -1.88
CA ALA A 81 -17.64 0.04 -1.58
C ALA A 81 -17.97 0.90 -2.82
N PHE A 82 -17.44 0.54 -3.99
CA PHE A 82 -17.71 1.17 -5.27
C PHE A 82 -19.18 1.06 -5.66
N ALA A 83 -19.80 -0.11 -5.43
CA ALA A 83 -21.23 -0.30 -5.65
C ALA A 83 -22.10 0.56 -4.70
N LEU A 84 -21.63 0.84 -3.48
CA LEU A 84 -22.38 1.57 -2.47
C LEU A 84 -22.28 3.10 -2.60
N ILE A 85 -21.09 3.62 -2.90
CA ILE A 85 -20.83 5.08 -2.89
C ILE A 85 -20.09 5.60 -4.13
N GLY A 86 -19.92 4.77 -5.15
CA GLY A 86 -19.23 5.11 -6.40
C GLY A 86 -17.75 4.71 -6.41
N ALA A 87 -17.20 4.50 -7.62
CA ALA A 87 -15.82 4.06 -7.89
C ALA A 87 -14.77 5.16 -7.62
N SER A 88 -14.74 5.64 -6.38
CA SER A 88 -14.00 6.81 -5.95
C SER A 88 -12.86 6.49 -4.99
N LEU A 89 -11.93 7.43 -4.84
CA LEU A 89 -10.84 7.35 -3.90
C LEU A 89 -11.36 7.28 -2.45
N LEU A 90 -12.45 7.97 -2.13
CA LEU A 90 -13.10 7.87 -0.82
C LEU A 90 -13.49 6.42 -0.48
N ALA A 91 -14.05 5.69 -1.45
CA ALA A 91 -14.47 4.30 -1.23
C ALA A 91 -13.29 3.41 -0.81
N GLN A 92 -12.14 3.52 -1.49
CA GLN A 92 -10.94 2.77 -1.10
C GLN A 92 -10.44 3.14 0.29
N LYS A 93 -10.46 4.44 0.65
CA LYS A 93 -10.03 4.89 1.97
C LYS A 93 -10.96 4.41 3.08
N LEU A 94 -12.25 4.26 2.82
CA LEU A 94 -13.18 3.65 3.78
C LEU A 94 -12.86 2.17 4.01
N VAL A 95 -12.47 1.43 2.98
CA VAL A 95 -12.02 0.03 3.14
C VAL A 95 -10.72 -0.04 3.96
N ALA A 96 -9.74 0.83 3.69
CA ALA A 96 -8.51 0.92 4.49
C ALA A 96 -8.82 1.25 5.98
N LEU A 97 -9.69 2.24 6.22
CA LEU A 97 -10.14 2.61 7.57
C LEU A 97 -10.84 1.45 8.27
N ALA A 98 -11.66 0.68 7.56
CA ALA A 98 -12.34 -0.49 8.13
C ALA A 98 -11.34 -1.55 8.63
N PHE A 99 -10.27 -1.82 7.87
CA PHE A 99 -9.18 -2.69 8.34
C PHE A 99 -8.47 -2.11 9.56
N GLY A 100 -8.16 -0.82 9.56
CA GLY A 100 -7.55 -0.14 10.72
C GLY A 100 -8.42 -0.24 11.98
N VAL A 101 -9.74 -0.03 11.84
CA VAL A 101 -10.70 -0.21 12.95
C VAL A 101 -10.75 -1.67 13.41
N ALA A 102 -10.71 -2.64 12.50
CA ALA A 102 -10.71 -4.05 12.84
C ALA A 102 -9.46 -4.45 13.64
N ILE A 103 -8.27 -4.00 13.19
CA ILE A 103 -6.99 -4.23 13.89
C ILE A 103 -7.01 -3.57 15.27
N LEU A 104 -7.45 -2.30 15.37
CA LEU A 104 -7.61 -1.61 16.65
C LEU A 104 -8.54 -2.38 17.59
N CYS A 105 -9.71 -2.82 17.11
CA CYS A 105 -10.68 -3.56 17.91
C CYS A 105 -10.12 -4.90 18.40
N VAL A 106 -9.50 -5.68 17.52
CA VAL A 106 -8.92 -6.98 17.87
C VAL A 106 -7.72 -6.81 18.80
N GLY A 107 -6.82 -5.86 18.52
CA GLY A 107 -5.66 -5.55 19.34
C GLY A 107 -6.03 -5.05 20.73
N THR A 108 -7.02 -4.16 20.84
CA THR A 108 -7.52 -3.66 22.13
C THR A 108 -8.08 -4.79 22.97
N ARG A 109 -8.84 -5.71 22.36
CA ARG A 109 -9.39 -6.87 23.06
C ARG A 109 -8.31 -7.88 23.44
N PHE A 110 -7.33 -8.11 22.58
CA PHE A 110 -6.15 -8.91 22.90
C PHE A 110 -5.45 -8.37 24.15
N VAL A 111 -5.12 -7.07 24.15
CA VAL A 111 -4.41 -6.44 25.26
C VAL A 111 -5.26 -6.43 26.54
N ALA A 112 -6.56 -6.12 26.44
CA ALA A 112 -7.46 -6.16 27.59
C ALA A 112 -7.61 -7.57 28.20
N ARG A 113 -7.59 -8.62 27.37
CA ARG A 113 -7.72 -10.01 27.83
C ARG A 113 -6.49 -10.50 28.58
N TRP A 114 -5.30 -10.17 28.06
CA TRP A 114 -4.03 -10.74 28.53
C TRP A 114 -3.25 -9.83 29.48
N PHE A 115 -3.40 -8.51 29.37
CA PHE A 115 -2.66 -7.53 30.16
C PHE A 115 -3.56 -6.62 31.01
N GLY A 116 -4.86 -6.53 30.68
CA GLY A 116 -5.84 -5.74 31.42
C GLY A 116 -6.16 -4.39 30.78
N LEU A 117 -7.03 -3.60 31.43
CA LEU A 117 -7.65 -2.42 30.83
C LEU A 117 -6.70 -1.24 30.62
N GLY A 118 -5.88 -0.90 31.62
CA GLY A 118 -4.89 0.19 31.50
C GLY A 118 -3.98 0.01 30.26
N PRO A 119 -3.33 -1.15 30.11
CA PRO A 119 -2.61 -1.51 28.89
C PRO A 119 -3.42 -1.37 27.61
N ALA A 120 -4.71 -1.74 27.62
CA ALA A 120 -5.54 -1.64 26.42
C ALA A 120 -5.75 -0.18 25.99
N HIS A 121 -5.90 0.75 26.92
CA HIS A 121 -5.90 2.18 26.63
C HIS A 121 -4.55 2.67 26.09
N ALA A 122 -3.43 2.20 26.66
CA ALA A 122 -2.09 2.53 26.16
C ALA A 122 -1.89 2.01 24.72
N PHE A 123 -2.34 0.79 24.42
CA PHE A 123 -2.36 0.23 23.06
C PHE A 123 -3.17 1.13 22.12
N CYS A 124 -4.39 1.51 22.49
CA CYS A 124 -5.24 2.38 21.65
C CYS A 124 -4.55 3.71 21.37
N ALA A 125 -3.99 4.35 22.40
CA ALA A 125 -3.29 5.62 22.25
C ALA A 125 -2.10 5.51 21.27
N LEU A 126 -1.23 4.50 21.46
CA LEU A 126 -0.08 4.25 20.59
C LEU A 126 -0.48 3.89 19.15
N TYR A 127 -1.60 3.19 18.97
CA TYR A 127 -2.10 2.79 17.66
C TYR A 127 -2.72 3.99 16.90
N VAL A 128 -3.51 4.81 17.59
CA VAL A 128 -4.10 6.04 17.02
C VAL A 128 -3.00 7.03 16.67
N LEU A 129 -2.11 7.29 17.61
CA LEU A 129 -0.97 8.21 17.48
C LEU A 129 0.31 7.46 17.10
N ALA A 130 0.20 6.52 16.16
CA ALA A 130 1.36 5.81 15.62
C ALA A 130 2.32 6.76 14.89
N PRO A 131 3.58 6.39 14.61
CA PRO A 131 4.49 7.20 13.80
C PRO A 131 3.93 7.43 12.38
N ALA A 132 4.30 8.55 11.74
CA ALA A 132 3.79 8.99 10.43
C ALA A 132 3.71 7.87 9.39
N SER A 133 4.76 7.06 9.28
CA SER A 133 4.83 5.94 8.34
C SER A 133 3.66 4.98 8.51
N VAL A 134 3.33 4.59 9.75
CA VAL A 134 2.22 3.69 10.04
C VAL A 134 0.87 4.39 9.84
N GLN A 135 0.78 5.69 10.12
CA GLN A 135 -0.44 6.45 9.83
C GLN A 135 -0.76 6.40 8.34
N LYS A 136 0.24 6.64 7.48
CA LYS A 136 0.12 6.60 6.02
C LYS A 136 -0.21 5.19 5.54
N LEU A 137 0.54 4.18 5.98
CA LEU A 137 0.32 2.78 5.61
C LEU A 137 -1.08 2.28 6.00
N SER A 138 -1.62 2.75 7.13
CA SER A 138 -2.98 2.40 7.57
C SER A 138 -4.09 2.94 6.67
N LEU A 139 -3.75 3.88 5.79
CA LEU A 139 -4.65 4.51 4.83
C LEU A 139 -4.43 4.00 3.39
N LEU A 140 -3.47 3.10 3.17
CA LEU A 140 -3.27 2.45 1.87
C LEU A 140 -4.03 1.13 1.81
N ASN A 141 -4.99 1.01 0.89
CA ASN A 141 -5.77 -0.22 0.71
C ASN A 141 -5.05 -1.25 -0.18
N LEU A 142 -3.91 -1.76 0.29
CA LEU A 142 -3.09 -2.69 -0.49
C LEU A 142 -3.47 -4.16 -0.28
N GLY A 143 -4.05 -4.46 0.89
CA GLY A 143 -4.34 -5.85 1.26
C GLY A 143 -3.10 -6.69 1.53
N ILE A 144 -2.04 -6.10 2.07
CA ILE A 144 -0.79 -6.80 2.39
C ILE A 144 -0.34 -6.45 3.82
N HIS A 145 0.97 -6.51 4.09
CA HIS A 145 1.68 -5.95 5.24
C HIS A 145 0.84 -5.42 6.41
N TYR A 146 0.28 -4.21 6.30
CA TYR A 146 -0.52 -3.61 7.37
C TYR A 146 -1.84 -4.33 7.68
N GLN A 147 -2.65 -4.66 6.67
CA GLN A 147 -3.93 -5.35 6.87
C GLN A 147 -3.74 -6.75 7.45
N ALA A 148 -2.63 -7.43 7.11
CA ALA A 148 -2.32 -8.76 7.62
C ALA A 148 -2.08 -8.80 9.14
N LEU A 149 -1.79 -7.65 9.76
CA LEU A 149 -1.66 -7.54 11.23
C LEU A 149 -2.90 -8.02 11.96
N LEU A 150 -4.08 -7.88 11.34
CA LEU A 150 -5.34 -8.43 11.88
C LEU A 150 -5.24 -9.94 12.11
N PHE A 151 -4.75 -10.68 11.11
CA PHE A 151 -4.66 -12.14 11.18
C PHE A 151 -3.53 -12.59 12.11
N SER A 152 -2.39 -11.88 12.12
CA SER A 152 -1.33 -12.12 13.11
C SER A 152 -1.85 -12.00 14.54
N LEU A 153 -2.65 -10.96 14.85
CA LEU A 153 -3.29 -10.79 16.16
C LEU A 153 -4.28 -11.94 16.46
N LEU A 154 -5.13 -12.30 15.50
CA LEU A 154 -6.12 -13.37 15.70
C LEU A 154 -5.45 -14.73 15.94
N VAL A 155 -4.39 -15.06 15.20
CA VAL A 155 -3.61 -16.29 15.36
C VAL A 155 -3.03 -16.37 16.77
N VAL A 156 -2.31 -15.33 17.23
CA VAL A 156 -1.73 -15.31 18.58
C VAL A 156 -2.82 -15.32 19.65
N HIS A 157 -3.90 -14.56 19.45
CA HIS A 157 -5.03 -14.51 20.38
C HIS A 157 -5.66 -15.89 20.59
N PHE A 158 -6.01 -16.57 19.50
CA PHE A 158 -6.65 -17.88 19.57
C PHE A 158 -5.69 -18.96 20.06
N ALA A 159 -4.42 -18.91 19.67
CA ALA A 159 -3.41 -19.82 20.23
C ALA A 159 -3.39 -19.69 21.77
N LEU A 160 -3.15 -18.49 22.30
CA LEU A 160 -3.11 -18.25 23.75
C LEU A 160 -4.39 -18.74 24.45
N ARG A 161 -5.54 -18.42 23.86
CA ARG A 161 -6.85 -18.86 24.37
C ARG A 161 -6.94 -20.38 24.45
N LEU A 162 -6.59 -21.09 23.39
CA LEU A 162 -6.57 -22.55 23.36
C LEU A 162 -5.55 -23.13 24.34
N GLY A 163 -4.41 -22.48 24.53
CA GLY A 163 -3.37 -22.92 25.47
C GLY A 163 -3.77 -22.82 26.94
N PHE A 164 -4.60 -21.84 27.31
CA PHE A 164 -5.02 -21.61 28.70
C PHE A 164 -6.43 -22.10 29.04
N GLU A 165 -7.39 -22.03 28.12
CA GLU A 165 -8.78 -22.47 28.38
C GLU A 165 -8.91 -23.99 28.23
N GLN A 166 -9.14 -24.70 29.34
CA GLN A 166 -9.26 -26.17 29.34
C GLN A 166 -10.48 -26.64 28.55
N ASP A 167 -11.62 -25.95 28.69
CA ASP A 167 -12.89 -26.28 28.02
C ASP A 167 -13.05 -25.57 26.67
N ALA A 168 -11.95 -25.49 25.92
CA ALA A 168 -11.95 -24.90 24.58
C ALA A 168 -12.94 -25.64 23.66
N ARG A 169 -13.99 -24.92 23.26
CA ARG A 169 -15.03 -25.46 22.36
C ARG A 169 -14.47 -25.72 20.95
N PRO A 170 -15.03 -26.68 20.20
CA PRO A 170 -14.66 -26.95 18.80
C PRO A 170 -14.58 -25.70 17.91
N ARG A 171 -15.52 -24.77 18.08
CA ARG A 171 -15.54 -23.49 17.36
C ARG A 171 -14.28 -22.64 17.55
N THR A 172 -13.60 -22.74 18.70
CA THR A 172 -12.37 -21.97 18.97
C THR A 172 -11.19 -22.58 18.22
N TRP A 173 -11.11 -23.92 18.16
CA TRP A 173 -10.14 -24.64 17.35
C TRP A 173 -10.35 -24.38 15.85
N LEU A 174 -11.60 -24.43 15.39
CA LEU A 174 -11.96 -24.07 14.02
C LEU A 174 -11.57 -22.63 13.69
N ALA A 175 -11.89 -21.67 14.55
CA ALA A 175 -11.54 -20.26 14.36
C ALA A 175 -10.02 -20.03 14.33
N TYR A 176 -9.26 -20.74 15.16
CA TYR A 176 -7.79 -20.75 15.09
C TYR A 176 -7.30 -21.26 13.72
N GLY A 177 -7.82 -22.40 13.27
CA GLY A 177 -7.53 -22.96 11.96
C GLY A 177 -7.80 -21.97 10.84
N VAL A 178 -9.00 -21.37 10.82
CA VAL A 178 -9.37 -20.36 9.80
C VAL A 178 -8.42 -19.16 9.85
N ALA A 179 -8.09 -18.64 11.02
CA ALA A 179 -7.14 -17.53 11.15
C ALA A 179 -5.74 -17.89 10.64
N VAL A 180 -5.29 -19.13 10.85
CA VAL A 180 -4.03 -19.66 10.32
C VAL A 180 -4.07 -19.78 8.79
N GLY A 181 -5.04 -20.51 8.24
CA GLY A 181 -5.13 -20.76 6.81
C GLY A 181 -5.40 -19.49 6.01
N PHE A 182 -6.37 -18.69 6.46
CA PHE A 182 -6.73 -17.44 5.80
C PHE A 182 -5.67 -16.36 6.01
N GLY A 183 -5.04 -16.30 7.19
CA GLY A 183 -3.92 -15.39 7.43
C GLY A 183 -2.73 -15.68 6.50
N PHE A 184 -2.43 -16.96 6.26
CA PHE A 184 -1.39 -17.37 5.31
C PHE A 184 -1.75 -17.03 3.86
N PHE A 185 -2.98 -17.33 3.42
CA PHE A 185 -3.49 -16.90 2.10
C PHE A 185 -3.45 -15.38 1.94
N PHE A 186 -3.89 -14.63 2.96
CA PHE A 186 -3.95 -13.18 2.93
C PHE A 186 -2.56 -12.58 2.76
N SER A 187 -1.57 -13.08 3.51
CA SER A 187 -0.17 -12.69 3.32
C SER A 187 0.81 -13.68 3.95
N TYR A 188 1.86 -14.05 3.21
CA TYR A 188 2.91 -14.93 3.69
C TYR A 188 3.72 -14.40 4.87
N GLN A 189 3.69 -13.10 5.15
CA GLN A 189 4.30 -12.57 6.37
C GLN A 189 3.69 -13.17 7.65
N CYS A 190 2.45 -13.68 7.59
CA CYS A 190 1.79 -14.34 8.71
C CYS A 190 2.45 -15.68 9.05
N ALA A 191 3.19 -16.29 8.12
CA ALA A 191 3.77 -17.63 8.28
C ALA A 191 4.60 -17.78 9.55
N LEU A 192 5.44 -16.78 9.87
CA LEU A 192 6.27 -16.83 11.06
C LEU A 192 5.45 -16.71 12.35
N THR A 193 4.46 -15.82 12.37
CA THR A 193 3.54 -15.69 13.52
C THR A 193 2.75 -16.98 13.73
N ILE A 194 2.28 -17.59 12.64
CA ILE A 194 1.61 -18.90 12.63
C ILE A 194 2.53 -19.98 13.20
N ALA A 195 3.78 -20.05 12.75
CA ALA A 195 4.74 -21.05 13.22
C ALA A 195 4.99 -20.91 14.73
N VAL A 196 5.31 -19.70 15.20
CA VAL A 196 5.58 -19.43 16.62
C VAL A 196 4.37 -19.75 17.50
N ALA A 197 3.18 -19.29 17.12
CA ALA A 197 1.95 -19.52 17.87
C ALA A 197 1.55 -21.01 17.86
N SER A 198 1.68 -21.70 16.72
CA SER A 198 1.34 -23.12 16.57
C SER A 198 2.30 -24.02 17.36
N LEU A 199 3.61 -23.76 17.32
CA LEU A 199 4.60 -24.51 18.08
C LEU A 199 4.39 -24.35 19.58
N TRP A 200 4.15 -23.12 20.04
CA TRP A 200 3.81 -22.88 21.44
C TRP A 200 2.51 -23.59 21.84
N LEU A 201 1.47 -23.54 21.01
CA LEU A 201 0.20 -24.22 21.28
C LEU A 201 0.38 -25.75 21.31
N ALA A 202 1.13 -26.32 20.37
CA ALA A 202 1.41 -27.75 20.33
C ALA A 202 2.15 -28.20 21.60
N TRP A 203 3.10 -27.40 22.10
CA TRP A 203 3.77 -27.65 23.36
C TRP A 203 2.82 -27.55 24.57
N GLN A 204 2.10 -26.43 24.69
CA GLN A 204 1.27 -26.11 25.85
C GLN A 204 0.02 -26.98 25.96
N ALA A 205 -0.58 -27.34 24.83
CA ALA A 205 -1.85 -28.07 24.77
C ALA A 205 -1.70 -29.49 24.22
N ARG A 206 -0.51 -30.11 24.28
CA ARG A 206 -0.20 -31.43 23.69
C ARG A 206 -1.26 -32.51 23.95
N ALA A 207 -1.74 -32.63 25.19
CA ALA A 207 -2.73 -33.63 25.58
C ALA A 207 -4.14 -33.37 25.01
N ARG A 208 -4.44 -32.11 24.68
CA ARG A 208 -5.72 -31.67 24.11
C ARG A 208 -5.66 -31.54 22.59
N LEU A 209 -4.47 -31.45 22.01
CA LEU A 209 -4.26 -31.27 20.58
C LEU A 209 -4.99 -32.35 19.78
N ALA A 210 -4.93 -33.62 20.19
CA ALA A 210 -5.61 -34.71 19.50
C ALA A 210 -7.14 -34.48 19.34
N ARG A 211 -7.79 -33.84 20.33
CA ARG A 211 -9.23 -33.54 20.28
C ARG A 211 -9.56 -32.32 19.41
N GLY A 212 -8.63 -31.37 19.32
CA GLY A 212 -8.78 -30.11 18.58
C GLY A 212 -8.25 -30.15 17.15
N LEU A 213 -7.34 -31.09 16.84
CA LEU A 213 -6.56 -31.10 15.61
C LEU A 213 -7.44 -31.17 14.37
N GLY A 214 -8.46 -32.04 14.36
CA GLY A 214 -9.39 -32.14 13.22
C GLY A 214 -10.11 -30.82 12.93
N TRP A 215 -10.54 -30.10 13.97
CA TRP A 215 -11.17 -28.78 13.84
C TRP A 215 -10.18 -27.72 13.35
N THR A 216 -8.96 -27.72 13.88
CA THR A 216 -7.89 -26.81 13.41
C THR A 216 -7.54 -27.06 11.96
N LEU A 217 -7.36 -28.31 11.54
CA LEU A 217 -7.05 -28.67 10.16
C LEU A 217 -8.21 -28.33 9.23
N GLY A 218 -9.44 -28.65 9.61
CA GLY A 218 -10.63 -28.26 8.85
C GLY A 218 -10.75 -26.74 8.68
N GLY A 219 -10.47 -25.98 9.74
CA GLY A 219 -10.44 -24.52 9.68
C GLY A 219 -9.31 -23.99 8.80
N ALA A 220 -8.11 -24.57 8.91
CA ALA A 220 -6.95 -24.17 8.10
C ALA A 220 -7.18 -24.48 6.62
N LEU A 221 -7.73 -25.64 6.29
CA LEU A 221 -8.13 -26.01 4.93
C LEU A 221 -9.17 -25.05 4.38
N LEU A 222 -10.20 -24.70 5.18
CA LEU A 222 -11.20 -23.71 4.79
C LEU A 222 -10.56 -22.33 4.54
N GLY A 223 -9.65 -21.89 5.42
CA GLY A 223 -8.98 -20.60 5.30
C GLY A 223 -8.01 -20.52 4.12
N VAL A 224 -7.29 -21.61 3.80
CA VAL A 224 -6.32 -21.67 2.72
C VAL A 224 -6.93 -22.08 1.38
N ALA A 225 -8.20 -22.48 1.34
CA ALA A 225 -8.89 -22.89 0.11
C ALA A 225 -8.77 -21.87 -1.04
N PRO A 226 -8.86 -20.54 -0.81
CA PRO A 226 -8.63 -19.56 -1.87
C PRO A 226 -7.21 -19.62 -2.45
N LEU A 227 -6.19 -19.89 -1.63
CA LEU A 227 -4.82 -20.06 -2.10
C LEU A 227 -4.68 -21.33 -2.94
N ILE A 228 -5.32 -22.43 -2.53
CA ILE A 228 -5.32 -23.69 -3.29
C ILE A 228 -5.95 -23.47 -4.67
N TYR A 229 -7.07 -22.74 -4.72
CA TYR A 229 -7.73 -22.37 -5.97
C TYR A 229 -6.82 -21.51 -6.87
N MET A 230 -6.16 -20.50 -6.31
CA MET A 230 -5.18 -19.68 -7.04
C MET A 230 -4.00 -20.51 -7.54
N ALA A 231 -3.46 -21.41 -6.71
CA ALA A 231 -2.35 -22.29 -7.05
C ALA A 231 -2.71 -23.28 -8.18
N TRP A 232 -3.94 -23.78 -8.17
CA TRP A 232 -4.46 -24.65 -9.22
C TRP A 232 -4.46 -23.97 -10.59
N HIS A 233 -4.80 -22.68 -10.65
CA HIS A 233 -4.88 -21.93 -11.92
C HIS A 233 -3.59 -21.24 -12.35
N THR A 234 -2.74 -20.81 -11.39
CA THR A 234 -1.54 -20.02 -11.69
C THR A 234 -0.24 -20.78 -11.45
N GLY A 235 -0.31 -22.03 -10.99
CA GLY A 235 0.84 -22.90 -10.77
C GLY A 235 1.83 -22.30 -9.77
N ARG A 236 3.10 -22.18 -10.18
CA ARG A 236 4.18 -21.67 -9.31
C ARG A 236 4.15 -20.17 -9.06
N ALA A 237 3.37 -19.40 -9.84
CA ALA A 237 3.28 -17.95 -9.68
C ALA A 237 2.74 -17.53 -8.29
N VAL A 238 2.01 -18.41 -7.59
CA VAL A 238 1.60 -18.15 -6.19
C VAL A 238 2.77 -18.13 -5.21
N PHE A 239 3.95 -18.62 -5.57
CA PHE A 239 5.15 -18.59 -4.73
C PHE A 239 6.20 -17.60 -5.25
N ASP A 240 5.96 -16.98 -6.41
CA ASP A 240 6.88 -16.06 -7.04
C ASP A 240 6.59 -14.62 -6.62
N ILE A 241 7.23 -14.20 -5.52
CA ILE A 241 6.95 -12.90 -4.88
C ILE A 241 7.57 -11.73 -5.66
N HIS A 242 8.66 -11.94 -6.41
CA HIS A 242 9.39 -10.84 -7.07
C HIS A 242 9.96 -11.19 -8.46
N GLY A 243 9.69 -12.38 -9.00
CA GLY A 243 10.41 -12.89 -10.16
C GLY A 243 11.87 -13.20 -9.83
N ALA A 244 12.53 -14.00 -10.68
CA ALA A 244 13.98 -14.18 -10.60
C ALA A 244 14.78 -12.87 -10.89
N GLU A 245 14.09 -11.82 -11.37
CA GLU A 245 14.72 -10.60 -11.90
C GLU A 245 15.05 -9.54 -10.84
N VAL A 246 14.34 -9.48 -9.71
CA VAL A 246 14.59 -8.44 -8.69
C VAL A 246 15.81 -8.76 -7.82
N THR A 247 16.23 -10.03 -7.74
CA THR A 247 17.41 -10.41 -6.95
C THR A 247 18.74 -10.04 -7.63
N GLY A 248 18.79 -9.95 -8.95
CA GLY A 248 20.05 -9.83 -9.70
C GLY A 248 20.76 -8.46 -9.65
N ALA A 249 20.11 -7.41 -9.15
CA ALA A 249 20.70 -6.06 -9.12
C ALA A 249 21.24 -5.65 -7.73
N GLU A 250 20.85 -6.33 -6.65
CA GLU A 250 21.34 -6.07 -5.29
C GLU A 250 22.40 -7.09 -4.83
N ASP A 251 22.76 -8.06 -5.68
CA ASP A 251 23.71 -9.13 -5.35
C ASP A 251 25.16 -8.64 -5.10
N ASP A 252 25.48 -7.38 -5.40
CA ASP A 252 26.82 -6.81 -5.20
C ASP A 252 27.04 -6.20 -3.80
N LEU A 253 25.98 -5.98 -2.98
CA LEU A 253 26.13 -5.41 -1.64
C LEU A 253 26.23 -6.49 -0.57
N SER A 254 27.17 -6.35 0.37
CA SER A 254 27.22 -7.25 1.51
C SER A 254 25.98 -7.03 2.40
N LYS A 255 25.52 -8.08 3.10
CA LYS A 255 24.39 -7.96 4.04
C LYS A 255 24.65 -6.93 5.15
N LEU A 256 25.90 -6.71 5.52
CA LEU A 256 26.29 -5.66 6.47
C LEU A 256 26.07 -4.26 5.90
N ASP A 257 26.34 -4.05 4.61
CA ASP A 257 26.12 -2.77 3.93
C ASP A 257 24.63 -2.46 3.83
N VAL A 258 23.80 -3.46 3.52
CA VAL A 258 22.33 -3.33 3.52
C VAL A 258 21.83 -2.92 4.91
N ILE A 259 22.31 -3.57 5.97
CA ILE A 259 21.93 -3.23 7.36
C ILE A 259 22.45 -1.84 7.75
N ALA A 260 23.68 -1.49 7.37
CA ALA A 260 24.26 -0.18 7.65
C ALA A 260 23.48 0.93 6.94
N SER A 261 23.15 0.74 5.66
CA SER A 261 22.31 1.63 4.86
C SER A 261 20.91 1.79 5.47
N PHE A 262 20.32 0.70 5.96
CA PHE A 262 19.05 0.74 6.67
C PHE A 262 19.12 1.65 7.90
N TRP A 263 20.13 1.46 8.76
CA TRP A 263 20.30 2.29 9.95
C TRP A 263 20.66 3.73 9.65
N SER A 264 21.55 3.96 8.68
CA SER A 264 21.91 5.28 8.17
C SER A 264 20.66 6.02 7.70
N SER A 265 19.79 5.40 6.89
CA SER A 265 18.54 6.01 6.43
C SER A 265 17.53 6.31 7.55
N LEU A 266 17.61 5.59 8.68
CA LEU A 266 16.80 5.84 9.87
C LEU A 266 17.34 6.96 10.77
N VAL A 267 18.58 7.40 10.60
CA VAL A 267 19.25 8.35 11.51
C VAL A 267 19.69 9.63 10.82
N GLU A 268 20.28 9.52 9.63
CA GLU A 268 20.87 10.65 8.92
C GLU A 268 19.83 11.71 8.52
N GLY A 269 20.23 12.98 8.66
CA GLY A 269 19.41 14.14 8.29
C GLY A 269 18.21 14.42 9.20
N ARG A 270 18.06 13.75 10.35
CA ARG A 270 16.87 13.87 11.21
C ARG A 270 17.06 14.86 12.34
N ALA A 271 15.99 15.61 12.64
CA ALA A 271 15.94 16.40 13.86
C ALA A 271 15.92 15.49 15.09
N ALA A 272 16.46 15.99 16.21
CA ALA A 272 16.54 15.24 17.47
C ALA A 272 15.17 14.72 17.95
N TRP A 273 14.10 15.48 17.70
CA TRP A 273 12.74 15.08 18.04
C TRP A 273 12.25 13.87 17.23
N ASP A 274 12.50 13.84 15.93
CA ASP A 274 12.10 12.72 15.08
C ASP A 274 12.91 11.46 15.42
N LEU A 275 14.21 11.60 15.74
CA LEU A 275 15.03 10.50 16.26
C LEU A 275 14.47 9.96 17.58
N ALA A 276 14.10 10.84 18.51
CA ALA A 276 13.49 10.43 19.76
C ALA A 276 12.19 9.64 19.53
N GLY A 277 11.33 10.08 18.60
CA GLY A 277 10.12 9.36 18.23
C GLY A 277 10.38 7.97 17.64
N VAL A 278 11.35 7.87 16.71
CA VAL A 278 11.74 6.61 16.05
C VAL A 278 12.22 5.56 17.06
N PHE A 279 13.04 5.96 18.02
CA PHE A 279 13.61 5.03 19.01
C PHE A 279 12.74 4.82 20.25
N ALA A 280 11.82 5.74 20.57
CA ALA A 280 11.00 5.66 21.77
C ALA A 280 10.18 4.38 21.85
N LEU A 281 9.50 3.99 20.77
CA LEU A 281 8.63 2.82 20.76
C LEU A 281 9.41 1.49 20.86
N PRO A 282 10.47 1.23 20.06
CA PRO A 282 11.31 0.04 20.25
C PRO A 282 11.91 -0.05 21.65
N LEU A 283 12.40 1.06 22.22
CA LEU A 283 12.92 1.08 23.59
C LEU A 283 11.83 0.79 24.63
N ALA A 284 10.64 1.37 24.46
CA ALA A 284 9.48 1.08 25.32
C ALA A 284 9.08 -0.40 25.25
N ALA A 285 9.17 -1.02 24.06
CA ALA A 285 8.92 -2.43 23.88
C ALA A 285 9.96 -3.32 24.57
N LEU A 286 11.25 -2.96 24.54
CA LEU A 286 12.30 -3.68 25.27
C LEU A 286 12.12 -3.58 26.78
N VAL A 287 11.85 -2.37 27.30
CA VAL A 287 11.54 -2.16 28.72
C VAL A 287 10.29 -2.94 29.11
N GLY A 288 9.24 -2.87 28.28
CA GLY A 288 8.00 -3.62 28.47
C GLY A 288 8.20 -5.14 28.41
N ALA A 289 9.01 -5.66 27.51
CA ALA A 289 9.32 -7.10 27.47
C ALA A 289 10.10 -7.52 28.74
N SER A 290 11.10 -6.74 29.15
CA SER A 290 11.94 -7.00 30.35
C SER A 290 11.11 -7.13 31.63
N ALA A 291 10.00 -6.39 31.72
CA ALA A 291 9.05 -6.45 32.83
C ALA A 291 8.40 -7.83 33.01
N TRP A 292 8.21 -8.55 31.91
CA TRP A 292 7.54 -9.85 31.93
C TRP A 292 8.50 -11.03 31.97
N PHE A 293 9.81 -10.81 31.76
CA PHE A 293 10.83 -11.84 31.91
C PHE A 293 10.95 -12.24 33.40
N GLY A 294 10.73 -13.52 33.68
CA GLY A 294 10.75 -14.08 35.04
C GLY A 294 9.37 -14.14 35.72
N GLN A 295 8.37 -13.43 35.21
CA GLN A 295 7.00 -13.54 35.70
C GLN A 295 6.31 -14.83 35.22
N ARG A 296 5.33 -15.30 36.00
CA ARG A 296 4.47 -16.44 35.65
C ARG A 296 3.05 -15.95 35.39
N GLY A 297 2.28 -16.72 34.62
CA GLY A 297 0.86 -16.44 34.33
C GLY A 297 0.57 -16.22 32.84
N GLU A 298 -0.72 -15.98 32.56
CA GLU A 298 -1.23 -15.81 31.19
C GLU A 298 -0.58 -14.60 30.50
N GLY A 299 -0.58 -13.42 31.14
CA GLY A 299 0.01 -12.20 30.59
C GLY A 299 1.50 -12.32 30.30
N ALA A 300 2.28 -12.88 31.24
CA ALA A 300 3.71 -13.11 31.05
C ALA A 300 4.00 -14.05 29.86
N THR A 301 3.12 -15.03 29.63
CA THR A 301 3.24 -15.93 28.48
C THR A 301 2.89 -15.25 27.17
N ALA A 302 1.82 -14.43 27.16
CA ALA A 302 1.46 -13.63 26.00
C ALA A 302 2.58 -12.66 25.60
N ALA A 303 3.16 -11.94 26.55
CA ALA A 303 4.28 -11.02 26.31
C ALA A 303 5.51 -11.76 25.75
N ARG A 304 5.88 -12.91 26.33
CA ARG A 304 6.99 -13.74 25.82
C ARG A 304 6.74 -14.24 24.40
N LEU A 305 5.52 -14.68 24.09
CA LEU A 305 5.18 -15.16 22.75
C LEU A 305 5.30 -14.04 21.71
N VAL A 306 4.82 -12.83 22.03
CA VAL A 306 4.99 -11.64 21.17
C VAL A 306 6.46 -11.26 21.02
N ALA A 307 7.25 -11.28 22.10
CA ALA A 307 8.68 -10.94 22.06
C ALA A 307 9.50 -11.96 21.25
N ILE A 308 9.22 -13.26 21.39
CA ILE A 308 9.84 -14.32 20.58
C ILE A 308 9.47 -14.13 19.11
N GLY A 309 8.19 -13.87 18.81
CA GLY A 309 7.73 -13.57 17.46
C GLY A 309 8.46 -12.38 16.84
N LEU A 310 8.61 -11.28 17.59
CA LEU A 310 9.36 -10.09 17.16
C LEU A 310 10.83 -10.41 16.88
N ALA A 311 11.51 -11.11 17.79
CA ALA A 311 12.92 -11.45 17.65
C ALA A 311 13.16 -12.33 16.41
N LEU A 312 12.35 -13.37 16.23
CA LEU A 312 12.43 -14.23 15.04
C LEU A 312 12.09 -13.46 13.77
N PHE A 313 11.09 -12.57 13.80
CA PHE A 313 10.72 -11.75 12.64
C PHE A 313 11.87 -10.86 12.20
N LEU A 314 12.50 -10.13 13.12
CA LEU A 314 13.64 -9.28 12.82
C LEU A 314 14.83 -10.11 12.30
N ALA A 315 15.12 -11.27 12.92
CA ALA A 315 16.17 -12.16 12.47
C ALA A 315 15.93 -12.64 11.03
N THR A 316 14.71 -13.11 10.72
CA THR A 316 14.34 -13.55 9.36
C THR A 316 14.37 -12.38 8.37
N TYR A 317 13.86 -11.21 8.76
CA TYR A 317 13.85 -10.02 7.90
C TYR A 317 15.27 -9.63 7.49
N PHE A 318 16.18 -9.43 8.46
CA PHE A 318 17.57 -9.05 8.17
C PHE A 318 18.39 -10.15 7.52
N ALA A 319 18.05 -11.43 7.72
CA ALA A 319 18.69 -12.55 7.02
C ALA A 319 18.20 -12.70 5.56
N SER A 320 17.02 -12.16 5.23
CA SER A 320 16.41 -12.32 3.92
C SER A 320 16.93 -11.34 2.87
N THR A 321 16.56 -11.55 1.61
CA THR A 321 16.67 -10.57 0.52
C THR A 321 15.58 -9.50 0.58
N PHE A 322 14.63 -9.59 1.52
CA PHE A 322 13.60 -8.56 1.70
C PHE A 322 14.05 -7.39 2.59
N ALA A 323 15.20 -7.52 3.27
CA ALA A 323 15.83 -6.41 3.96
C ALA A 323 16.14 -5.31 2.95
N VAL A 324 15.56 -4.14 3.15
CA VAL A 324 15.81 -2.98 2.28
C VAL A 324 17.03 -2.25 2.81
N GLY A 325 17.98 -1.91 1.93
CA GLY A 325 19.13 -1.08 2.26
C GLY A 325 18.66 0.33 2.62
N GLU A 326 18.51 1.20 1.64
CA GLU A 326 18.06 2.56 1.92
C GLU A 326 16.53 2.66 1.89
N ILE A 327 15.96 3.22 2.97
CA ILE A 327 14.53 3.51 3.08
C ILE A 327 14.24 4.83 2.37
N TYR A 328 14.13 4.75 1.05
CA TYR A 328 13.76 5.89 0.22
C TYR A 328 12.29 6.32 0.38
N HIS A 329 11.43 5.53 1.00
CA HIS A 329 10.02 5.91 1.17
C HIS A 329 9.43 5.18 2.37
N TYR A 330 8.46 5.78 3.07
CA TYR A 330 7.76 5.14 4.20
C TYR A 330 7.18 3.78 3.82
N PHE A 331 6.88 3.59 2.53
CA PHE A 331 6.41 2.32 1.97
C PHE A 331 7.37 1.15 2.22
N LYS A 332 8.69 1.34 2.19
CA LYS A 332 9.64 0.25 2.45
C LYS A 332 9.55 -0.25 3.90
N LEU A 333 9.08 0.58 4.83
CA LEU A 333 8.78 0.17 6.21
C LEU A 333 7.49 -0.64 6.34
N ASN A 334 6.68 -0.73 5.29
CA ASN A 334 5.48 -1.55 5.32
C ASN A 334 5.82 -2.99 5.68
N ARG A 335 6.97 -3.49 5.18
CA ARG A 335 7.52 -4.81 5.52
C ARG A 335 7.76 -4.98 7.03
N LEU A 336 8.01 -3.89 7.76
CA LEU A 336 8.22 -3.88 9.22
C LEU A 336 6.93 -3.69 10.04
N SER A 337 5.75 -3.66 9.41
CA SER A 337 4.45 -3.57 10.10
C SER A 337 4.29 -4.62 11.21
N PRO A 338 4.71 -5.91 11.05
CA PRO A 338 4.67 -6.89 12.13
C PRO A 338 5.54 -6.50 13.33
N ALA A 339 6.74 -5.98 13.08
CA ALA A 339 7.64 -5.52 14.14
C ALA A 339 7.04 -4.33 14.89
N TRP A 340 6.47 -3.36 14.18
CA TRP A 340 5.78 -2.23 14.79
C TRP A 340 4.64 -2.69 15.70
N LEU A 341 3.76 -3.59 15.23
CA LEU A 341 2.64 -4.07 16.03
C LEU A 341 3.14 -4.78 17.31
N ALA A 342 4.14 -5.65 17.19
CA ALA A 342 4.72 -6.33 18.34
C ALA A 342 5.32 -5.35 19.35
N CYS A 343 6.01 -4.31 18.89
CA CYS A 343 6.51 -3.24 19.76
C CYS A 343 5.38 -2.51 20.49
N VAL A 344 4.28 -2.15 19.80
CA VAL A 344 3.10 -1.52 20.42
C VAL A 344 2.48 -2.44 21.49
N LEU A 345 2.33 -3.73 21.20
CA LEU A 345 1.79 -4.70 22.16
C LEU A 345 2.67 -4.85 23.40
N LEU A 346 4.00 -4.94 23.23
CA LEU A 346 4.95 -5.08 24.34
C LEU A 346 5.06 -3.80 25.17
N ALA A 347 5.09 -2.64 24.53
CA ALA A 347 5.09 -1.34 25.21
C ALA A 347 3.81 -1.16 26.04
N ALA A 348 2.65 -1.48 25.46
CA ALA A 348 1.37 -1.48 26.17
C ALA A 348 1.35 -2.50 27.33
N ALA A 349 1.86 -3.71 27.12
CA ALA A 349 1.96 -4.73 28.17
C ALA A 349 2.85 -4.28 29.34
N GLY A 350 3.94 -3.57 29.09
CA GLY A 350 4.80 -2.99 30.12
C GLY A 350 4.07 -2.03 31.06
N PHE A 351 3.07 -1.31 30.54
CA PHE A 351 2.25 -0.38 31.33
C PHE A 351 1.41 -1.09 32.40
N ALA A 352 1.18 -2.40 32.27
CA ALA A 352 0.42 -3.21 33.23
C ALA A 352 1.17 -3.44 34.53
N GLU A 353 2.51 -3.39 34.51
CA GLU A 353 3.33 -3.95 35.57
C GLU A 353 3.30 -3.05 36.83
N ARG A 354 2.46 -3.43 37.80
CA ARG A 354 2.44 -2.81 39.14
C ARG A 354 3.74 -3.05 39.91
N ALA A 355 4.43 -4.15 39.61
CA ALA A 355 5.68 -4.58 40.25
C ALA A 355 6.94 -3.90 39.70
N ALA A 356 6.85 -3.17 38.59
CA ALA A 356 7.96 -2.35 38.10
C ALA A 356 8.36 -1.34 39.19
N GLY A 357 9.61 -1.38 39.64
CA GLY A 357 10.17 -0.34 40.51
C GLY A 357 9.95 1.05 39.91
N GLY A 358 9.87 2.08 40.76
CA GLY A 358 9.47 3.44 40.35
C GLY A 358 10.22 3.98 39.12
N VAL A 359 11.51 3.68 39.01
CA VAL A 359 12.37 4.09 37.89
C VAL A 359 11.93 3.48 36.56
N ARG A 360 11.70 2.16 36.50
CA ARG A 360 11.29 1.48 35.25
C ARG A 360 9.96 2.03 34.75
N ARG A 361 9.00 2.23 35.65
CA ARG A 361 7.70 2.83 35.30
C ARG A 361 7.85 4.25 34.78
N ALA A 362 8.71 5.07 35.40
CA ALA A 362 8.98 6.43 34.94
C ALA A 362 9.62 6.44 33.55
N VAL A 363 10.61 5.58 33.29
CA VAL A 363 11.25 5.44 31.97
C VAL A 363 10.22 5.02 30.91
N LEU A 364 9.40 4.00 31.20
CA LEU A 364 8.37 3.56 30.26
C LEU A 364 7.35 4.66 29.99
N ALA A 365 6.87 5.36 31.03
CA ALA A 365 5.93 6.46 30.87
C ALA A 365 6.52 7.59 30.01
N LEU A 366 7.80 7.93 30.19
CA LEU A 366 8.51 8.92 29.38
C LEU A 366 8.61 8.49 27.92
N LEU A 367 9.03 7.25 27.66
CA LEU A 367 9.14 6.72 26.29
C LEU A 367 7.77 6.69 25.58
N LEU A 368 6.72 6.27 26.30
CA LEU A 368 5.36 6.30 25.77
C LEU A 368 4.90 7.74 25.48
N LEU A 369 5.19 8.69 26.37
CA LEU A 369 4.86 10.09 26.16
C LEU A 369 5.56 10.66 24.93
N VAL A 370 6.86 10.37 24.74
CA VAL A 370 7.61 10.79 23.56
C VAL A 370 7.02 10.18 22.28
N ALA A 371 6.70 8.88 22.29
CA ALA A 371 6.08 8.22 21.14
C ALA A 371 4.71 8.83 20.79
N LEU A 372 3.86 9.08 21.78
CA LEU A 372 2.54 9.68 21.59
C LEU A 372 2.62 11.13 21.11
N ALA A 373 3.53 11.92 21.68
CA ALA A 373 3.75 13.31 21.30
C ALA A 373 4.33 13.41 19.88
N SER A 374 5.27 12.52 19.52
CA SER A 374 5.80 12.42 18.17
C SER A 374 4.71 12.05 17.18
N GLY A 375 3.91 11.00 17.44
CA GLY A 375 2.82 10.61 16.55
C GLY A 375 1.72 11.68 16.43
N ALA A 376 1.37 12.40 17.50
CA ALA A 376 0.46 13.54 17.41
C ALA A 376 1.03 14.70 16.59
N GLY A 377 2.33 14.99 16.78
CA GLY A 377 3.08 15.94 15.97
C GLY A 377 3.06 15.56 14.49
N ASP A 378 3.22 14.28 14.18
CA ASP A 378 3.14 13.73 12.83
C ASP A 378 1.76 13.95 12.20
N VAL A 379 0.66 13.63 12.91
CA VAL A 379 -0.71 13.91 12.40
C VAL A 379 -0.85 15.39 12.04
N ALA A 380 -0.41 16.29 12.94
CA ALA A 380 -0.53 17.72 12.73
C ALA A 380 0.39 18.25 11.62
N ARG A 381 1.59 17.67 11.45
CA ARG A 381 2.55 18.05 10.40
C ARG A 381 2.02 17.60 9.03
N GLU A 382 1.61 16.34 8.90
CA GLU A 382 1.08 15.78 7.65
C GLU A 382 -0.21 16.49 7.22
N ALA A 383 -1.13 16.74 8.15
CA ALA A 383 -2.37 17.42 7.80
C ALA A 383 -2.18 18.91 7.43
N ARG A 384 -1.17 19.58 8.01
CA ARG A 384 -0.80 20.96 7.62
C ARG A 384 -0.14 21.01 6.25
N ALA A 385 0.62 19.98 5.90
CA ALA A 385 1.28 19.89 4.60
C ALA A 385 0.35 19.44 3.47
N GLY A 386 -0.81 18.85 3.79
CA GLY A 386 -1.84 18.50 2.82
C GLY A 386 -2.42 19.70 2.07
N ALA A 387 -3.30 19.44 1.11
CA ALA A 387 -3.99 20.51 0.40
C ALA A 387 -4.91 21.28 1.36
N GLY A 388 -4.56 22.54 1.65
CA GLY A 388 -5.50 23.50 2.25
C GLY A 388 -6.73 23.76 1.36
N GLY A 389 -7.61 24.67 1.79
CA GLY A 389 -8.85 25.00 1.09
C GLY A 389 -10.09 24.50 1.84
N PRO A 390 -11.30 24.84 1.36
CA PRO A 390 -12.54 24.49 2.05
C PRO A 390 -12.73 22.97 2.13
N LEU A 391 -13.24 22.48 3.28
CA LEU A 391 -13.47 21.05 3.51
C LEU A 391 -14.41 20.42 2.46
N GLY A 392 -15.46 21.14 2.04
CA GLY A 392 -16.42 20.67 1.03
C GLY A 392 -15.76 20.35 -0.31
N VAL A 393 -14.83 21.19 -0.78
CA VAL A 393 -14.07 20.94 -2.02
C VAL A 393 -13.22 19.68 -1.90
N ARG A 394 -12.58 19.46 -0.74
CA ARG A 394 -11.75 18.27 -0.52
C ARG A 394 -12.57 16.98 -0.46
N ILE A 395 -13.75 17.03 0.15
CA ILE A 395 -14.70 15.92 0.14
C ILE A 395 -15.16 15.64 -1.30
N GLU A 396 -15.56 16.68 -2.04
CA GLU A 396 -15.97 16.56 -3.44
C GLU A 396 -14.86 15.91 -4.29
N LEU A 397 -13.61 16.38 -4.16
CA LEU A 397 -12.45 15.78 -4.81
C LEU A 397 -12.33 14.28 -4.46
N LEU A 398 -12.41 13.89 -3.19
CA LEU A 398 -12.30 12.48 -2.78
C LEU A 398 -13.45 11.61 -3.31
N THR A 399 -14.66 12.17 -3.39
CA THR A 399 -15.84 11.46 -3.91
C THR A 399 -15.85 11.33 -5.43
N ARG A 400 -15.17 12.24 -6.15
CA ARG A 400 -15.14 12.24 -7.61
C ARG A 400 -13.88 11.63 -8.20
N PHE A 401 -12.73 11.83 -7.54
CA PHE A 401 -11.46 11.27 -7.97
C PHE A 401 -11.59 9.74 -8.05
N LYS A 402 -11.28 9.18 -9.21
CA LYS A 402 -11.40 7.73 -9.45
C LYS A 402 -10.53 6.93 -8.49
N GLY A 403 -11.12 5.91 -7.87
CA GLY A 403 -10.41 4.98 -6.99
C GLY A 403 -9.64 3.90 -7.75
N TYR A 404 -9.27 4.09 -9.01
CA TYR A 404 -8.65 3.06 -9.84
C TYR A 404 -7.76 3.66 -10.93
N ASP A 405 -6.80 2.86 -11.41
CA ASP A 405 -5.84 3.18 -12.47
C ASP A 405 -5.49 1.91 -13.23
N TYR A 406 -5.77 1.90 -14.52
CA TYR A 406 -5.60 0.73 -15.37
C TYR A 406 -4.13 0.35 -15.56
N ARG A 407 -3.19 1.32 -15.55
CA ARG A 407 -1.80 1.12 -15.97
C ARG A 407 -1.11 -0.02 -15.21
N TYR A 408 -1.11 0.08 -13.88
CA TYR A 408 -0.44 -0.91 -13.02
C TYR A 408 -1.10 -2.28 -13.12
N TRP A 409 -2.43 -2.33 -13.05
CA TRP A 409 -3.17 -3.59 -13.06
C TRP A 409 -3.05 -4.33 -14.40
N LEU A 410 -3.21 -3.62 -15.52
CA LEU A 410 -3.10 -4.21 -16.86
C LEU A 410 -1.71 -4.79 -17.10
N GLY A 411 -0.64 -4.11 -16.67
CA GLY A 411 0.73 -4.63 -16.81
C GLY A 411 0.93 -5.99 -16.14
N GLN A 412 0.22 -6.28 -15.06
CA GLN A 412 0.28 -7.57 -14.35
C GLN A 412 -0.70 -8.61 -14.89
N VAL A 413 -1.88 -8.18 -15.32
CA VAL A 413 -2.98 -9.09 -15.68
C VAL A 413 -2.93 -9.51 -17.14
N LEU A 414 -2.57 -8.62 -18.06
CA LEU A 414 -2.55 -8.90 -19.50
C LEU A 414 -1.58 -10.03 -19.89
N GLN A 415 -0.51 -10.22 -19.10
CA GLN A 415 0.43 -11.33 -19.29
C GLN A 415 -0.19 -12.71 -18.98
N ARG A 416 -1.33 -12.75 -18.27
CA ARG A 416 -2.02 -13.98 -17.84
C ARG A 416 -3.29 -14.28 -18.63
N ILE A 417 -3.66 -13.37 -19.53
CA ILE A 417 -4.77 -13.57 -20.45
C ILE A 417 -4.24 -14.37 -21.64
N GLU A 418 -4.80 -15.55 -21.86
CA GLU A 418 -4.50 -16.33 -23.07
C GLU A 418 -5.10 -15.65 -24.30
N GLY A 419 -4.40 -15.74 -25.43
CA GLY A 419 -4.87 -15.21 -26.72
C GLY A 419 -3.88 -14.27 -27.40
N THR A 420 -4.30 -13.81 -28.57
CA THR A 420 -3.59 -12.81 -29.38
C THR A 420 -3.54 -11.46 -28.67
N ARG A 421 -2.62 -10.57 -29.09
CA ARG A 421 -2.56 -9.20 -28.56
C ARG A 421 -3.87 -8.44 -28.85
N GLU A 422 -4.48 -8.68 -30.00
CA GLU A 422 -5.80 -8.13 -30.33
C GLU A 422 -6.90 -8.58 -29.35
N GLU A 423 -6.97 -9.87 -29.03
CA GLU A 423 -7.95 -10.41 -28.07
C GLU A 423 -7.73 -9.84 -26.67
N ARG A 424 -6.46 -9.74 -26.24
CA ARG A 424 -6.09 -9.11 -24.96
C ARG A 424 -6.49 -7.64 -24.89
N ALA A 425 -6.23 -6.88 -25.96
CA ALA A 425 -6.64 -5.48 -26.07
C ALA A 425 -8.16 -5.34 -26.05
N ARG A 426 -8.91 -6.17 -26.81
CA ARG A 426 -10.38 -6.14 -26.80
C ARG A 426 -10.97 -6.49 -25.44
N ALA A 427 -10.41 -7.48 -24.75
CA ALA A 427 -10.81 -7.80 -23.38
C ALA A 427 -10.57 -6.61 -22.44
N ALA A 428 -9.41 -5.97 -22.53
CA ALA A 428 -9.09 -4.80 -21.72
C ALA A 428 -9.84 -3.52 -22.11
N LEU A 429 -10.34 -3.40 -23.35
CA LEU A 429 -11.20 -2.30 -23.79
C LEU A 429 -12.66 -2.49 -23.39
N SER A 430 -13.04 -3.63 -22.80
CA SER A 430 -14.42 -3.93 -22.40
C SER A 430 -14.84 -3.30 -21.06
N PHE A 431 -13.92 -2.62 -20.35
CA PHE A 431 -14.29 -1.84 -19.17
C PHE A 431 -15.32 -0.76 -19.51
N GLN A 432 -16.25 -0.53 -18.59
CA GLN A 432 -17.26 0.52 -18.71
C GLN A 432 -16.66 1.84 -18.22
N GLU A 433 -15.98 2.54 -19.12
CA GLU A 433 -15.22 3.75 -18.80
C GLU A 433 -15.74 4.96 -19.60
N ASP A 434 -16.20 5.99 -18.89
CA ASP A 434 -16.66 7.26 -19.47
C ASP A 434 -15.53 7.97 -20.24
N GLY A 435 -14.29 7.83 -19.75
CA GLY A 435 -13.07 8.33 -20.38
C GLY A 435 -12.39 7.31 -21.29
N ARG A 436 -13.05 6.84 -22.36
CA ARG A 436 -12.52 5.79 -23.27
C ARG A 436 -11.07 6.04 -23.71
N ARG A 437 -10.73 7.29 -24.05
CA ARG A 437 -9.38 7.70 -24.46
C ARG A 437 -8.30 7.39 -23.41
N TRP A 438 -8.64 7.49 -22.12
CA TRP A 438 -7.71 7.17 -21.04
C TRP A 438 -7.53 5.65 -20.88
N LEU A 439 -8.62 4.88 -20.94
CA LEU A 439 -8.54 3.42 -20.96
C LEU A 439 -7.71 2.94 -22.15
N ALA A 440 -8.01 3.43 -23.35
CA ALA A 440 -7.31 3.07 -24.58
C ALA A 440 -5.80 3.37 -24.48
N ALA A 441 -5.41 4.54 -23.95
CA ALA A 441 -4.00 4.84 -23.73
C ALA A 441 -3.31 3.81 -22.80
N ASN A 442 -3.92 3.44 -21.67
CA ASN A 442 -3.33 2.44 -20.76
C ASN A 442 -3.30 1.03 -21.37
N VAL A 443 -4.32 0.66 -22.16
CA VAL A 443 -4.34 -0.62 -22.88
C VAL A 443 -3.24 -0.65 -23.94
N GLY A 444 -3.11 0.42 -24.73
CA GLY A 444 -2.07 0.55 -25.76
C GLY A 444 -0.67 0.47 -25.16
N GLU A 445 -0.46 1.12 -24.03
CA GLU A 445 0.79 1.07 -23.27
C GLU A 445 1.17 -0.37 -22.93
N GLN A 446 0.27 -1.10 -22.27
CA GLN A 446 0.61 -2.41 -21.69
C GLN A 446 0.57 -3.55 -22.71
N VAL A 447 -0.31 -3.51 -23.72
CA VAL A 447 -0.41 -4.60 -24.73
C VAL A 447 0.77 -4.57 -25.71
N TRP A 448 1.28 -3.39 -26.09
CA TRP A 448 2.36 -3.25 -27.08
C TRP A 448 3.74 -2.97 -26.48
N LEU A 449 3.88 -2.87 -25.15
CA LEU A 449 5.18 -2.68 -24.48
C LEU A 449 6.20 -3.75 -24.88
N GLU A 450 5.73 -4.99 -25.04
CA GLU A 450 6.53 -6.18 -25.36
C GLU A 450 6.63 -6.47 -26.88
N HIS A 451 6.12 -5.59 -27.73
CA HIS A 451 6.19 -5.80 -29.19
C HIS A 451 7.63 -5.97 -29.67
N GLU A 452 7.92 -7.05 -30.40
CA GLU A 452 9.27 -7.35 -30.91
C GLU A 452 9.55 -6.73 -32.29
N GLY A 453 8.52 -6.55 -33.12
CA GLY A 453 8.65 -6.00 -34.49
C GLY A 453 8.92 -4.50 -34.57
N ALA A 454 8.87 -3.94 -35.79
CA ALA A 454 9.07 -2.51 -36.00
C ALA A 454 7.94 -1.68 -35.37
N MET A 455 8.20 -0.39 -35.13
CA MET A 455 7.18 0.51 -34.57
C MET A 455 5.97 0.63 -35.52
N ASP A 456 6.20 0.67 -36.83
CA ASP A 456 5.13 0.81 -37.82
C ASP A 456 4.20 -0.40 -37.84
N ASP A 457 4.75 -1.61 -37.65
CA ASP A 457 3.94 -2.83 -37.51
C ASP A 457 3.06 -2.77 -36.26
N ALA A 458 3.61 -2.30 -35.13
CA ALA A 458 2.85 -2.13 -33.89
C ALA A 458 1.72 -1.11 -34.05
N VAL A 459 1.97 -0.01 -34.78
CA VAL A 459 0.96 1.02 -35.06
C VAL A 459 -0.16 0.45 -35.92
N LEU A 460 0.16 -0.26 -37.01
CA LEU A 460 -0.82 -0.87 -37.89
C LEU A 460 -1.69 -1.89 -37.15
N GLU A 461 -1.08 -2.71 -36.29
CA GLU A 461 -1.83 -3.67 -35.46
C GLU A 461 -2.69 -2.99 -34.40
N ALA A 462 -2.22 -1.91 -33.76
CA ALA A 462 -3.07 -1.16 -32.83
C ALA A 462 -4.27 -0.51 -33.55
N MET A 463 -4.06 0.02 -34.76
CA MET A 463 -5.12 0.61 -35.58
C MET A 463 -6.13 -0.42 -36.12
N SER A 464 -5.74 -1.70 -36.28
CA SER A 464 -6.68 -2.77 -36.64
C SER A 464 -7.64 -3.10 -35.48
N VAL A 465 -7.16 -2.97 -34.24
CA VAL A 465 -7.95 -3.21 -33.02
C VAL A 465 -8.82 -2.01 -32.69
N ASP A 466 -8.27 -0.80 -32.80
CA ASP A 466 -8.94 0.45 -32.50
C ASP A 466 -8.79 1.44 -33.66
N PRO A 467 -9.74 1.46 -34.61
CA PRO A 467 -9.69 2.36 -35.77
C PRO A 467 -9.68 3.85 -35.43
N SER A 468 -10.05 4.22 -34.19
CA SER A 468 -9.95 5.61 -33.72
C SER A 468 -8.50 6.05 -33.46
N GLY A 469 -7.58 5.09 -33.30
CA GLY A 469 -6.17 5.33 -33.00
C GLY A 469 -5.89 5.69 -31.55
N GLU A 470 -6.88 5.70 -30.65
CA GLU A 470 -6.67 6.10 -29.24
C GLU A 470 -5.69 5.19 -28.50
N LEU A 471 -5.57 3.91 -28.87
CA LEU A 471 -4.51 3.01 -28.36
C LEU A 471 -3.10 3.58 -28.57
N LEU A 472 -2.87 4.36 -29.64
CA LEU A 472 -1.55 4.94 -29.92
C LEU A 472 -1.13 5.96 -28.87
N LEU A 473 -2.06 6.54 -28.11
CA LEU A 473 -1.75 7.45 -27.00
C LEU A 473 -0.92 6.77 -25.89
N GLY A 474 -0.95 5.43 -25.82
CA GLY A 474 -0.15 4.61 -24.93
C GLY A 474 1.27 4.30 -25.41
N PHE A 475 1.63 4.66 -26.65
CA PHE A 475 2.87 4.19 -27.28
C PHE A 475 4.15 4.86 -26.76
N GLY A 476 4.06 5.74 -25.76
CA GLY A 476 5.21 6.41 -25.15
C GLY A 476 6.36 5.47 -24.76
N PRO A 477 6.14 4.44 -23.92
CA PRO A 477 7.16 3.45 -23.59
C PRO A 477 7.64 2.63 -24.79
N VAL A 478 6.72 2.27 -25.71
CA VAL A 478 7.04 1.52 -26.94
C VAL A 478 8.04 2.31 -27.78
N MET A 479 7.78 3.60 -27.97
CA MET A 479 8.70 4.52 -28.66
C MET A 479 10.04 4.63 -27.97
N LYS A 480 10.07 4.77 -26.63
CA LYS A 480 11.35 4.79 -25.90
C LYS A 480 12.15 3.51 -26.14
N ARG A 481 11.51 2.34 -26.07
CA ARG A 481 12.16 1.04 -26.27
C ARG A 481 12.68 0.88 -27.70
N LYS A 482 11.91 1.30 -28.70
CA LYS A 482 12.21 1.07 -30.13
C LYS A 482 13.14 2.10 -30.73
N LEU A 483 12.95 3.37 -30.38
CA LEU A 483 13.67 4.49 -30.97
C LEU A 483 14.89 4.88 -30.11
N GLY A 484 14.87 4.58 -28.81
CA GLY A 484 15.91 4.98 -27.88
C GLY A 484 16.08 6.50 -27.82
N GLY A 485 17.31 6.93 -27.52
CA GLY A 485 17.70 8.34 -27.53
C GLY A 485 17.07 9.20 -26.44
N SER A 486 17.30 10.51 -26.54
CA SER A 486 16.72 11.51 -25.64
C SER A 486 15.25 11.79 -25.97
N LEU A 487 14.55 12.59 -25.16
CA LEU A 487 13.18 13.00 -25.49
C LEU A 487 13.16 13.88 -26.74
N ARG A 488 14.09 14.83 -26.82
CA ARG A 488 14.30 15.68 -28.01
C ARG A 488 14.45 14.86 -29.30
N PHE A 489 15.33 13.86 -29.29
CA PHE A 489 15.56 13.01 -30.45
C PHE A 489 14.28 12.33 -30.95
N ARG A 490 13.47 11.81 -30.02
CA ARG A 490 12.19 11.15 -30.37
C ARG A 490 11.19 12.13 -30.96
N VAL A 491 11.09 13.34 -30.42
CA VAL A 491 10.22 14.40 -30.98
C VAL A 491 10.65 14.77 -32.39
N GLU A 492 11.94 15.03 -32.62
CA GLU A 492 12.47 15.37 -33.94
C GLU A 492 12.27 14.25 -34.97
N LEU A 493 12.30 12.99 -34.54
CA LEU A 493 12.01 11.84 -35.40
C LEU A 493 10.52 11.74 -35.76
N LEU A 494 9.61 11.98 -34.80
CA LEU A 494 8.16 11.97 -35.04
C LEU A 494 7.74 13.06 -36.03
N GLN A 495 8.43 14.21 -36.05
CA GLN A 495 8.14 15.28 -37.02
C GLN A 495 8.30 14.86 -38.48
N ARG A 496 9.17 13.87 -38.73
CA ARG A 496 9.46 13.36 -40.07
C ARG A 496 8.51 12.24 -40.49
N ARG A 497 7.62 11.77 -39.60
CA ARG A 497 6.65 10.70 -39.90
C ARG A 497 5.49 11.20 -40.78
N PRO A 498 4.82 10.30 -41.51
CA PRO A 498 3.59 10.61 -42.25
C PRO A 498 2.47 11.13 -41.34
N GLU A 499 1.54 11.93 -41.88
CA GLU A 499 0.54 12.66 -41.08
C GLU A 499 -0.57 11.79 -40.45
N VAL A 500 -0.76 10.54 -40.87
CA VAL A 500 -1.95 9.74 -40.49
C VAL A 500 -2.00 9.42 -38.98
N ASP A 501 -0.86 9.14 -38.35
CA ASP A 501 -0.72 8.75 -36.94
C ASP A 501 0.10 9.76 -36.10
N LYS A 502 0.71 10.74 -36.77
CA LYS A 502 1.71 11.65 -36.19
C LYS A 502 1.24 12.37 -34.94
N ALA A 503 0.07 13.00 -34.97
CA ALA A 503 -0.43 13.78 -33.83
C ALA A 503 -0.66 12.90 -32.58
N LEU A 504 -1.16 11.67 -32.75
CA LEU A 504 -1.40 10.75 -31.64
C LEU A 504 -0.09 10.26 -31.03
N LEU A 505 0.91 9.95 -31.86
CA LEU A 505 2.23 9.53 -31.41
C LEU A 505 3.01 10.67 -30.76
N GLU A 506 2.90 11.90 -31.26
CA GLU A 506 3.47 13.09 -30.62
C GLU A 506 2.86 13.31 -29.23
N GLU A 507 1.54 13.18 -29.11
CA GLU A 507 0.87 13.23 -27.81
C GLU A 507 1.33 12.08 -26.89
N ALA A 508 1.42 10.85 -27.39
CA ALA A 508 1.92 9.71 -26.62
C ALA A 508 3.35 9.92 -26.10
N ALA A 509 4.20 10.59 -26.88
CA ALA A 509 5.55 10.95 -26.47
C ALA A 509 5.52 11.96 -25.32
N GLY A 510 4.63 12.95 -25.38
CA GLY A 510 4.39 13.90 -24.30
C GLY A 510 3.87 13.24 -23.02
N ARG A 511 2.94 12.27 -23.13
CA ARG A 511 2.35 11.52 -22.01
C ARG A 511 3.37 10.69 -21.23
N PHE A 512 4.46 10.25 -21.85
CA PHE A 512 5.45 9.38 -21.22
C PHE A 512 6.79 10.06 -20.88
N GLY A 513 7.28 10.94 -21.75
CA GLY A 513 8.58 11.61 -21.58
C GLY A 513 9.79 10.64 -21.56
N THR A 514 10.71 10.85 -20.62
CA THR A 514 11.97 10.09 -20.51
C THR A 514 11.88 8.88 -19.58
N ARG A 515 11.02 8.92 -18.55
CA ARG A 515 10.90 7.87 -17.53
C ARG A 515 9.45 7.65 -17.16
N PHE A 516 9.16 6.41 -16.74
CA PHE A 516 7.85 5.99 -16.26
C PHE A 516 7.42 6.74 -14.99
N LEU A 517 8.33 6.94 -14.04
CA LEU A 517 8.06 7.76 -12.86
C LEU A 517 8.10 9.24 -13.25
N CYS A 518 6.97 9.93 -13.07
CA CYS A 518 6.83 11.35 -13.33
C CYS A 518 6.94 12.17 -12.03
N THR A 519 7.90 13.10 -11.99
CA THR A 519 8.13 14.04 -10.88
C THR A 519 8.17 15.47 -11.39
N GLU A 520 7.87 16.46 -10.55
CA GLU A 520 7.90 17.88 -10.94
C GLU A 520 9.26 18.28 -11.56
N ASP A 521 10.39 17.81 -11.04
CA ASP A 521 11.73 18.12 -11.58
C ASP A 521 12.04 17.43 -12.89
N LEU A 522 11.59 16.19 -13.04
CA LEU A 522 11.78 15.48 -14.30
C LEU A 522 11.04 16.20 -15.42
N VAL A 523 9.80 16.60 -15.15
CA VAL A 523 8.99 17.42 -16.04
C VAL A 523 9.70 18.74 -16.36
N ARG A 524 10.28 19.41 -15.35
CA ARG A 524 11.02 20.67 -15.57
C ARG A 524 12.29 20.48 -16.40
N ALA A 525 13.06 19.42 -16.14
CA ALA A 525 14.27 19.09 -16.91
C ALA A 525 13.94 18.76 -18.38
N GLU A 526 12.83 18.09 -18.63
CA GLU A 526 12.36 17.78 -19.97
C GLU A 526 11.81 19.01 -20.71
N LEU A 527 11.14 19.93 -20.02
CA LEU A 527 10.78 21.24 -20.58
C LEU A 527 12.02 22.00 -21.04
N GLU A 528 13.08 21.99 -20.23
CA GLU A 528 14.36 22.60 -20.59
C GLU A 528 15.02 21.90 -21.79
N GLU A 529 15.02 20.56 -21.82
CA GLU A 529 15.56 19.76 -22.93
C GLU A 529 14.89 20.10 -24.28
N LEU A 530 13.60 20.45 -24.23
CA LEU A 530 12.78 20.77 -25.39
C LEU A 530 12.82 22.25 -25.80
N ARG A 531 13.55 23.12 -25.08
CA ARG A 531 13.68 24.53 -25.47
C ARG A 531 14.34 24.67 -26.84
N GLY A 532 13.67 25.44 -27.71
CA GLY A 532 14.11 25.67 -29.09
C GLY A 532 13.87 24.49 -30.05
N VAL A 533 13.23 23.41 -29.58
CA VAL A 533 12.72 22.34 -30.45
C VAL A 533 11.35 22.78 -30.95
N ALA A 534 11.08 22.63 -32.25
CA ALA A 534 9.72 22.78 -32.73
C ALA A 534 8.89 21.63 -32.11
N VAL A 535 7.83 21.93 -31.38
CA VAL A 535 6.99 20.92 -30.72
C VAL A 535 5.53 21.26 -31.03
N THR A 536 4.73 20.25 -31.35
CA THR A 536 3.32 20.45 -31.72
C THR A 536 2.41 20.58 -30.50
N ASP A 537 1.23 21.15 -30.69
CA ASP A 537 0.19 21.23 -29.65
C ASP A 537 -0.23 19.84 -29.15
N ALA A 538 -0.13 18.80 -29.98
CA ALA A 538 -0.42 17.42 -29.58
C ALA A 538 0.57 16.92 -28.52
N PHE A 539 1.87 17.13 -28.73
CA PHE A 539 2.87 16.79 -27.72
C PHE A 539 2.63 17.54 -26.40
N TRP A 540 2.39 18.86 -26.46
CA TRP A 540 2.18 19.66 -25.25
C TRP A 540 0.91 19.27 -24.48
N ARG A 541 -0.16 18.85 -25.17
CA ARG A 541 -1.32 18.24 -24.51
C ARG A 541 -0.95 16.94 -23.79
N GLY A 542 -0.18 16.06 -24.43
CA GLY A 542 0.31 14.84 -23.77
C GLY A 542 1.17 15.15 -22.55
N PHE A 543 2.01 16.17 -22.66
CA PHE A 543 2.84 16.66 -21.56
C PHE A 543 1.99 17.19 -20.39
N GLY A 544 0.87 17.88 -20.68
CA GLY A 544 -0.12 18.30 -19.69
C GLY A 544 -0.73 17.15 -18.91
N TRP A 545 -1.02 16.04 -19.58
CA TRP A 545 -1.48 14.81 -18.91
C TRP A 545 -0.44 14.28 -17.93
N ARG A 546 0.82 14.28 -18.34
CA ARG A 546 1.93 13.85 -17.50
C ARG A 546 2.19 14.80 -16.33
N LEU A 547 1.99 16.11 -16.52
CA LEU A 547 2.02 17.10 -15.45
C LEU A 547 0.91 16.82 -14.40
N PHE A 548 -0.28 16.38 -14.83
CA PHE A 548 -1.34 15.97 -13.91
C PHE A 548 -0.95 14.72 -13.09
N GLU A 549 -0.32 13.74 -13.73
CA GLU A 549 0.18 12.52 -13.08
C GLU A 549 1.47 12.74 -12.28
N ALA A 550 2.14 13.88 -12.47
CA ALA A 550 3.39 14.21 -11.80
C ALA A 550 3.17 14.24 -10.29
N ARG A 551 3.93 13.41 -9.60
CA ARG A 551 4.07 13.47 -8.15
C ARG A 551 4.95 14.67 -7.82
N GLY A 552 4.85 15.19 -6.60
CA GLY A 552 5.44 16.47 -6.19
C GLY A 552 6.94 16.64 -6.48
N ASP A 553 7.51 17.76 -6.02
CA ASP A 553 8.94 18.08 -6.09
C ASP A 553 9.81 16.89 -5.58
N VAL A 554 10.68 16.36 -6.43
CA VAL A 554 11.64 15.29 -6.13
C VAL A 554 13.03 15.85 -6.46
N GLU A 555 13.35 17.01 -5.90
CA GLU A 555 14.67 17.58 -6.08
C GLU A 555 15.69 16.56 -5.54
N SER A 556 16.53 16.05 -6.44
CA SER A 556 17.85 15.47 -6.17
C SER A 556 18.00 14.04 -5.64
N GLY A 557 17.07 13.10 -5.83
CA GLY A 557 17.36 11.68 -5.55
C GLY A 557 17.76 11.35 -4.10
N ARG A 558 17.64 12.33 -3.19
CA ARG A 558 17.75 12.20 -1.75
C ARG A 558 16.33 12.18 -1.25
N PHE A 559 15.77 10.99 -1.17
CA PHE A 559 14.54 10.80 -0.44
C PHE A 559 14.81 11.07 1.05
N ALA A 560 14.71 12.32 1.48
CA ALA A 560 14.56 12.59 2.90
C ALA A 560 13.20 12.02 3.28
N TYR A 561 13.21 10.83 3.88
CA TYR A 561 12.12 10.02 4.43
C TYR A 561 10.93 10.80 5.06
N TRP A 562 11.09 12.08 5.36
CA TRP A 562 10.24 12.92 6.20
C TRP A 562 9.78 14.22 5.58
N GLU A 563 10.26 14.58 4.39
CA GLU A 563 9.74 15.79 3.76
C GLU A 563 8.32 15.50 3.29
N PRO A 564 7.33 16.25 3.81
CA PRO A 564 5.97 16.04 3.36
C PRO A 564 5.94 16.30 1.86
N MET A 565 5.53 15.30 1.08
CA MET A 565 5.32 15.52 -0.34
C MET A 565 4.32 16.66 -0.48
N ARG A 566 4.66 17.66 -1.29
CA ARG A 566 3.71 18.73 -1.62
C ARG A 566 2.43 18.08 -2.11
N PRO A 567 1.26 18.66 -1.79
CA PRO A 567 0.00 18.12 -2.26
C PRO A 567 0.07 17.97 -3.78
N PRO A 568 -0.36 16.83 -4.31
CA PRO A 568 -0.14 16.48 -5.70
C PRO A 568 -0.77 17.51 -6.64
N LEU A 569 -0.17 17.73 -7.81
CA LEU A 569 -0.59 18.80 -8.73
C LEU A 569 -2.06 18.66 -9.15
N TRP A 570 -2.59 17.44 -9.26
CA TRP A 570 -4.01 17.20 -9.56
C TRP A 570 -4.98 17.83 -8.55
N ALA A 571 -4.55 18.02 -7.30
CA ALA A 571 -5.40 18.55 -6.24
C ALA A 571 -5.71 20.04 -6.44
N ARG A 572 -4.85 20.77 -7.18
CA ARG A 572 -5.00 22.21 -7.43
C ARG A 572 -4.47 22.62 -8.79
N ARG A 573 -5.39 22.97 -9.69
CA ARG A 573 -5.08 23.58 -10.99
C ARG A 573 -4.17 24.82 -10.89
N SER A 574 -4.32 25.63 -9.83
CA SER A 574 -3.47 26.81 -9.63
C SER A 574 -1.98 26.46 -9.50
N ARG A 575 -1.64 25.30 -8.90
CA ARG A 575 -0.24 24.85 -8.80
C ARG A 575 0.33 24.50 -10.17
N ALA A 576 -0.47 23.92 -11.08
CA ALA A 576 -0.02 23.67 -12.45
C ALA A 576 0.25 24.99 -13.20
N VAL A 577 -0.59 26.01 -12.98
CA VAL A 577 -0.36 27.36 -13.54
C VAL A 577 0.91 28.01 -12.96
N GLU A 578 1.11 27.92 -11.65
CA GLU A 578 2.34 28.39 -10.98
C GLU A 578 3.58 27.66 -11.47
N PHE A 579 3.49 26.33 -11.70
CA PHE A 579 4.59 25.52 -12.19
C PHE A 579 5.08 25.97 -13.58
N LEU A 580 4.15 26.39 -14.44
CA LEU A 580 4.37 26.87 -15.80
C LEU A 580 4.61 28.39 -15.87
N ALA A 581 4.66 29.07 -14.72
CA ALA A 581 4.90 30.51 -14.70
C ALA A 581 6.31 30.81 -15.22
N GLY A 582 6.40 31.62 -16.28
CA GLY A 582 7.65 31.97 -16.94
C GLY A 582 7.92 31.22 -18.25
N ASP A 583 7.10 30.23 -18.59
CA ASP A 583 7.15 29.57 -19.90
C ASP A 583 6.40 30.38 -20.98
N ASP A 584 6.60 30.01 -22.25
CA ASP A 584 5.89 30.63 -23.37
C ASP A 584 4.35 30.48 -23.18
N PRO A 585 3.57 31.57 -23.29
CA PRO A 585 2.12 31.53 -23.04
C PRO A 585 1.35 30.54 -23.91
N ALA A 586 1.76 30.31 -25.16
CA ALA A 586 1.12 29.34 -26.04
C ALA A 586 1.42 27.90 -25.61
N ILE A 587 2.66 27.62 -25.22
CA ILE A 587 3.07 26.32 -24.66
C ILE A 587 2.32 26.04 -23.35
N ALA A 588 2.33 27.01 -22.42
CA ALA A 588 1.63 26.88 -21.15
C ALA A 588 0.13 26.63 -21.35
N LYS A 589 -0.50 27.29 -22.32
CA LYS A 589 -1.91 27.05 -22.68
C LYS A 589 -2.14 25.61 -23.16
N ALA A 590 -1.31 25.10 -24.06
CA ALA A 590 -1.45 23.74 -24.58
C ALA A 590 -1.24 22.67 -23.49
N ILE A 591 -0.27 22.87 -22.60
CA ILE A 591 -0.04 22.01 -21.43
C ILE A 591 -1.27 22.04 -20.50
N LEU A 592 -1.84 23.23 -20.23
CA LEU A 592 -3.02 23.34 -19.37
C LEU A 592 -4.26 22.66 -19.96
N ILE A 593 -4.42 22.65 -21.29
CA ILE A 593 -5.49 21.89 -21.96
C ILE A 593 -5.34 20.40 -21.66
N GLY A 594 -4.15 19.83 -21.87
CA GLY A 594 -3.88 18.42 -21.58
C GLY A 594 -4.04 18.06 -20.11
N TYR A 595 -3.64 18.96 -19.22
CA TYR A 595 -3.83 18.81 -17.78
C TYR A 595 -5.33 18.81 -17.40
N ASP A 596 -6.13 19.71 -17.99
CA ASP A 596 -7.58 19.77 -17.75
C ASP A 596 -8.31 18.56 -18.38
N GLU A 597 -7.86 18.04 -19.52
CA GLU A 597 -8.33 16.77 -20.09
C GLU A 597 -8.06 15.59 -19.13
N ALA A 598 -6.88 15.53 -18.53
CA ALA A 598 -6.55 14.52 -17.52
C ALA A 598 -7.42 14.65 -16.27
N ARG A 599 -7.67 15.89 -15.80
CA ARG A 599 -8.59 16.14 -14.67
C ARG A 599 -10.00 15.66 -14.97
N ALA A 600 -10.53 15.98 -16.16
CA ALA A 600 -11.83 15.53 -16.59
C ALA A 600 -11.91 13.99 -16.66
N ALA A 601 -10.85 13.33 -17.13
CA ALA A 601 -10.78 11.87 -17.14
C ALA A 601 -10.78 11.25 -15.74
N HIS A 602 -10.38 11.98 -14.70
CA HIS A 602 -10.52 11.60 -13.29
C HIS A 602 -11.78 12.18 -12.62
N CYS A 603 -12.74 12.66 -13.40
CA CYS A 603 -14.01 13.26 -12.96
C CYS A 603 -13.83 14.50 -12.05
N LEU A 604 -12.69 15.19 -12.17
CA LEU A 604 -12.40 16.39 -11.39
C LEU A 604 -12.93 17.65 -12.08
N PRO A 605 -13.42 18.65 -11.31
CA PRO A 605 -14.01 19.87 -11.84
C PRO A 605 -13.01 20.88 -12.41
#